data_AF-A0A0Q6BEP4-F1
#
_entry.id   AF-A0A0Q6BEP4-F1
#
_cell.length_a   1.000
_cell.length_b   1.000
_cell.length_c   1.000
_cell.angle_alpha   90.00
_cell.angle_beta   90.00
_cell.angle_gamma   90.00
#
_symmetry.space_group_name_H-M   'P 1'
#
loop_
_entity.id
_entity.type
_entity.pdbx_description
1 polymer ?
#
loop_
_entity_poly.entity_id
_entity_poly.type
_entity_poly.pdbx_seq_one_letter_code
_entity_poly.pdbx_strand_id
1 'polypeptide(L)'
;MLADGLPVDDPVVAWVESGSLVTVDDLVRAGDALLGSWSEHDVARERTVDELRRAVASARGRRGVGRVREAFELVRPGVESPKETELRLLLTRAGLPEPEINVRTYDQAGRYLGKPDLRYAWCKLAVEYEGDEHRRDPWRFRTDILRRERFADAGWRTVRCTDDDLRGRRADELVARVRRCLS
;
A
#
# COMPACT_ATOMS: atom_id res chain seq x y z
N MET A 1 18.09 20.08 -4.77
CA MET A 1 16.71 20.59 -5.04
C MET A 1 16.23 21.38 -3.83
N LEU A 2 15.08 22.06 -3.88
CA LEU A 2 14.54 22.79 -2.72
C LEU A 2 13.23 22.15 -2.23
N ALA A 3 13.11 21.97 -0.92
CA ALA A 3 11.83 21.70 -0.23
C ALA A 3 11.66 22.77 0.85
N ASP A 4 10.53 23.48 0.84
CA ASP A 4 10.25 24.61 1.75
C ASP A 4 11.39 25.65 1.82
N GLY A 5 12.08 25.88 0.70
CA GLY A 5 13.20 26.83 0.59
C GLY A 5 14.55 26.30 1.07
N LEU A 6 14.63 25.07 1.57
CA LEU A 6 15.87 24.44 2.02
C LEU A 6 16.46 23.50 0.95
N PRO A 7 17.79 23.50 0.75
CA PRO A 7 18.46 22.50 -0.08
C PRO A 7 18.22 21.09 0.47
N VAL A 8 17.60 20.25 -0.34
CA VAL A 8 17.44 18.81 -0.06
C VAL A 8 17.99 17.99 -1.23
N ASP A 9 18.38 16.76 -0.91
CA ASP A 9 18.77 15.77 -1.91
C ASP A 9 17.58 15.31 -2.73
N ASP A 10 17.87 14.74 -3.90
CA ASP A 10 16.86 14.05 -4.68
C ASP A 10 16.23 12.92 -3.83
N PRO A 11 14.89 12.82 -3.74
CA PRO A 11 14.25 11.90 -2.82
C PRO A 11 14.46 10.43 -3.21
N VAL A 12 14.73 10.12 -4.48
CA VAL A 12 15.14 8.77 -4.90
C VAL A 12 16.56 8.48 -4.44
N VAL A 13 17.46 9.48 -4.50
CA VAL A 13 18.82 9.36 -3.92
C VAL A 13 18.76 9.19 -2.41
N ALA A 14 17.97 10.00 -1.70
CA ALA A 14 17.79 9.91 -0.26
C ALA A 14 17.22 8.55 0.17
N TRP A 15 16.30 7.98 -0.62
CA TRP A 15 15.78 6.63 -0.41
C TRP A 15 16.87 5.55 -0.50
N VAL A 16 17.75 5.63 -1.51
CA VAL A 16 18.91 4.73 -1.62
C VAL A 16 19.86 4.87 -0.42
N GLU A 17 20.15 6.10 0.00
CA GLU A 17 21.09 6.39 1.10
C GLU A 17 20.56 5.96 2.46
N SER A 18 19.24 6.04 2.64
CA SER A 18 18.53 5.53 3.81
C SER A 18 18.65 4.02 3.98
N GLY A 19 19.09 3.29 2.95
CA GLY A 19 19.26 1.83 2.97
C GLY A 19 20.14 1.31 4.11
N SER A 20 21.06 2.13 4.63
CA SER A 20 21.91 1.78 5.76
C SER A 20 21.28 2.07 7.14
N LEU A 21 20.24 2.92 7.18
CA LEU A 21 19.67 3.52 8.39
C LEU A 21 18.35 2.88 8.82
N VAL A 22 17.52 2.44 7.86
CA VAL A 22 16.17 1.95 8.14
C VAL A 22 15.97 0.50 7.72
N THR A 23 14.83 -0.08 8.09
CA THR A 23 14.49 -1.47 7.76
C THR A 23 14.09 -1.60 6.29
N VAL A 24 14.01 -2.84 5.78
CA VAL A 24 13.47 -3.08 4.43
C VAL A 24 12.02 -2.58 4.34
N ASP A 25 11.20 -2.79 5.37
CA ASP A 25 9.80 -2.36 5.38
C ASP A 25 9.66 -0.84 5.30
N ASP A 26 10.53 -0.10 6.00
CA ASP A 26 10.57 1.36 5.91
C ASP A 26 10.97 1.81 4.50
N LEU A 27 11.93 1.12 3.87
CA LEU A 27 12.29 1.37 2.47
C LEU A 27 11.14 1.04 1.50
N VAL A 28 10.36 -0.02 1.74
CA VAL A 28 9.20 -0.32 0.90
C VAL A 28 8.15 0.77 1.03
N ARG A 29 7.83 1.20 2.25
CA ARG A 29 6.88 2.31 2.48
C ARG A 29 7.34 3.60 1.81
N ALA A 30 8.61 3.95 1.95
CA ALA A 30 9.18 5.13 1.30
C ALA A 30 9.16 4.98 -0.24
N GLY A 31 9.47 3.80 -0.77
CA GLY A 31 9.41 3.53 -2.20
C GLY A 31 7.99 3.59 -2.77
N ASP A 32 7.02 3.03 -2.06
CA ASP A 32 5.58 3.11 -2.38
C ASP A 32 5.11 4.58 -2.34
N ALA A 33 5.59 5.38 -1.38
CA ALA A 33 5.32 6.82 -1.30
C ALA A 33 5.88 7.58 -2.49
N LEU A 34 7.12 7.26 -2.90
CA LEU A 34 7.76 7.86 -4.07
C LEU A 34 6.98 7.60 -5.35
N LEU A 35 6.44 6.38 -5.53
CA LEU A 35 5.63 6.03 -6.69
C LEU A 35 4.18 6.56 -6.61
N GLY A 36 3.70 6.84 -5.40
CA GLY A 36 2.34 7.29 -5.12
C GLY A 36 2.22 8.81 -4.99
N SER A 37 1.04 9.26 -4.55
CA SER A 37 0.71 10.68 -4.36
C SER A 37 0.51 11.08 -2.90
N TRP A 38 0.85 10.20 -1.95
CA TRP A 38 0.48 10.35 -0.53
C TRP A 38 1.60 10.80 0.40
N SER A 39 2.85 10.93 -0.09
CA SER A 39 3.93 11.57 0.68
C SER A 39 3.49 12.97 1.15
N GLU A 40 3.95 13.52 2.25
CA GLU A 40 3.60 14.92 2.60
C GLU A 40 4.35 15.94 1.75
N HIS A 41 5.46 15.52 1.13
CA HIS A 41 6.32 16.37 0.32
C HIS A 41 6.09 16.13 -1.16
N ASP A 42 5.60 17.14 -1.89
CA ASP A 42 5.29 17.07 -3.33
C ASP A 42 6.47 16.55 -4.16
N VAL A 43 7.68 16.96 -3.81
CA VAL A 43 8.89 16.54 -4.50
C VAL A 43 9.14 15.03 -4.40
N ALA A 44 8.61 14.36 -3.37
CA ALA A 44 8.76 12.93 -3.11
C ALA A 44 7.52 12.11 -3.51
N ARG A 45 6.74 12.59 -4.48
CA ARG A 45 5.59 11.89 -5.07
C ARG A 45 5.82 11.63 -6.55
N GLU A 46 5.01 10.74 -7.12
CA GLU A 46 4.82 10.51 -8.56
C GLU A 46 6.12 10.23 -9.35
N ARG A 47 7.11 9.63 -8.67
CA ARG A 47 8.30 9.07 -9.29
C ARG A 47 7.94 7.83 -10.08
N THR A 48 8.81 7.52 -11.04
CA THR A 48 8.65 6.37 -11.91
C THR A 48 9.42 5.17 -11.38
N VAL A 49 8.90 3.97 -11.66
CA VAL A 49 9.62 2.71 -11.37
C VAL A 49 11.00 2.70 -12.03
N ASP A 50 11.13 3.31 -13.21
CA ASP A 50 12.39 3.40 -13.95
C ASP A 50 13.42 4.30 -13.26
N GLU A 51 12.99 5.39 -12.62
CA GLU A 51 13.88 6.24 -11.80
C GLU A 51 14.42 5.45 -10.60
N LEU A 52 13.56 4.76 -9.86
CA LEU A 52 13.97 3.91 -8.74
C LEU A 52 14.92 2.80 -9.24
N ARG A 53 14.59 2.12 -10.34
CA ARG A 53 15.44 1.07 -10.92
C ARG A 53 16.84 1.58 -11.27
N ARG A 54 16.93 2.75 -11.91
CA ARG A 54 18.22 3.39 -12.24
C ARG A 54 19.00 3.75 -10.97
N ALA A 55 18.34 4.29 -9.96
CA ALA A 55 18.98 4.63 -8.70
C ALA A 55 19.57 3.39 -8.00
N VAL A 56 18.80 2.31 -7.90
CA VAL A 56 19.28 1.02 -7.34
C VAL A 56 20.46 0.45 -8.12
N ALA A 57 20.43 0.53 -9.45
CA ALA A 57 21.53 0.07 -10.30
C ALA A 57 22.81 0.90 -10.08
N SER A 58 22.67 2.22 -9.93
CA SER A 58 23.79 3.14 -9.69
C SER A 58 24.40 3.05 -8.29
N ALA A 59 23.69 2.47 -7.32
CA ALA A 59 24.09 2.39 -5.91
C ALA A 59 25.13 1.29 -5.61
N ARG A 60 25.78 0.69 -6.61
CA ARG A 60 26.71 -0.43 -6.44
C ARG A 60 27.85 -0.04 -5.47
N GLY A 61 28.08 -0.88 -4.47
CA GLY A 61 29.13 -0.68 -3.47
C GLY A 61 28.75 0.23 -2.30
N ARG A 62 27.57 0.87 -2.33
CA ARG A 62 27.07 1.65 -1.19
C ARG A 62 26.65 0.74 -0.03
N ARG A 63 26.95 1.16 1.20
CA ARG A 63 26.48 0.48 2.42
C ARG A 63 24.94 0.48 2.44
N GLY A 64 24.34 -0.67 2.72
CA GLY A 64 22.88 -0.80 2.78
C GLY A 64 22.18 -1.07 1.43
N VAL A 65 22.90 -1.06 0.30
CA VAL A 65 22.30 -1.29 -1.04
C VAL A 65 21.59 -2.65 -1.16
N GLY A 66 22.01 -3.66 -0.39
CA GLY A 66 21.33 -4.96 -0.33
C GLY A 66 19.87 -4.83 0.12
N ARG A 67 19.59 -4.03 1.15
CA ARG A 67 18.23 -3.76 1.64
C ARG A 67 17.42 -2.95 0.64
N VAL A 68 18.05 -1.98 -0.03
CA VAL A 68 17.39 -1.18 -1.07
C VAL A 68 16.97 -2.05 -2.26
N ARG A 69 17.82 -3.00 -2.67
CA ARG A 69 17.47 -3.98 -3.72
C ARG A 69 16.31 -4.86 -3.29
N GLU A 70 16.35 -5.40 -2.08
CA GLU A 70 15.26 -6.20 -1.53
C GLU A 70 13.95 -5.42 -1.46
N ALA A 71 14.01 -4.17 -0.97
CA ALA A 71 12.85 -3.29 -0.91
C ALA A 71 12.29 -2.99 -2.31
N PHE A 72 13.15 -2.71 -3.30
CA PHE A 72 12.73 -2.42 -4.66
C PHE A 72 11.87 -3.55 -5.29
N GLU A 73 12.19 -4.81 -5.01
CA GLU A 73 11.39 -5.96 -5.48
C GLU A 73 9.99 -6.01 -4.84
N LEU A 74 9.82 -5.37 -3.68
CA LEU A 74 8.58 -5.34 -2.91
C LEU A 74 7.77 -4.05 -3.11
N VAL A 75 8.38 -2.99 -3.64
CA VAL A 75 7.72 -1.71 -3.93
C VAL A 75 6.66 -1.89 -5.03
N ARG A 76 5.51 -1.23 -4.87
CA ARG A 76 4.39 -1.26 -5.82
C ARG A 76 3.82 0.14 -6.05
N PRO A 77 3.50 0.52 -7.30
CA PRO A 77 2.73 1.72 -7.57
C PRO A 77 1.28 1.56 -7.10
N GLY A 78 0.59 2.68 -6.91
CA GLY A 78 -0.85 2.71 -6.61
C GLY A 78 -1.22 2.51 -5.14
N VAL A 79 -0.25 2.36 -4.25
CA VAL A 79 -0.48 2.42 -2.80
C VAL A 79 -0.80 3.87 -2.41
N GLU A 80 -1.79 4.07 -1.53
CA GLU A 80 -2.28 5.40 -1.13
C GLU A 80 -2.02 5.74 0.35
N SER A 81 -1.43 4.81 1.12
CA SER A 81 -0.99 5.07 2.50
C SER A 81 0.09 4.07 2.98
N PRO A 82 0.85 4.40 4.04
CA PRO A 82 1.82 3.46 4.62
C PRO A 82 1.16 2.17 5.12
N LYS A 83 -0.10 2.25 5.56
CA LYS A 83 -0.83 1.13 6.15
C LYS A 83 -1.32 0.14 5.10
N GLU A 84 -1.57 0.60 3.89
CA GLU A 84 -1.80 -0.27 2.74
C GLU A 84 -0.54 -1.06 2.36
N THR A 85 0.65 -0.43 2.40
CA THR A 85 1.92 -1.15 2.26
C THR A 85 2.06 -2.23 3.33
N GLU A 86 1.82 -1.88 4.59
CA GLU A 86 1.90 -2.84 5.72
C GLU A 86 0.95 -4.02 5.54
N LEU A 87 -0.32 -3.74 5.21
CA LEU A 87 -1.33 -4.76 4.97
C LEU A 87 -0.93 -5.67 3.79
N ARG A 88 -0.47 -5.10 2.68
CA ARG A 88 -0.02 -5.85 1.51
C ARG A 88 1.15 -6.77 1.87
N LEU A 89 2.18 -6.25 2.54
CA LEU A 89 3.35 -7.02 2.95
C LEU A 89 2.98 -8.12 3.95
N LEU A 90 2.06 -7.86 4.89
CA LEU A 90 1.56 -8.85 5.82
C LEU A 90 0.94 -10.05 5.07
N LEU A 91 0.06 -9.78 4.11
CA LEU A 91 -0.63 -10.84 3.35
C LEU A 91 0.34 -11.62 2.46
N THR A 92 1.19 -10.93 1.69
CA THR A 92 2.12 -11.59 0.75
C THR A 92 3.20 -12.39 1.45
N ARG A 93 3.75 -11.90 2.57
CA ARG A 93 4.74 -12.64 3.37
C ARG A 93 4.14 -13.86 4.06
N ALA A 94 2.83 -13.86 4.31
CA ALA A 94 2.11 -15.05 4.77
C ALA A 94 1.81 -16.05 3.63
N GLY A 95 2.33 -15.84 2.42
CA GLY A 95 2.20 -16.74 1.28
C GLY A 95 0.83 -16.66 0.58
N LEU A 96 0.06 -15.60 0.81
CA LEU A 96 -1.15 -15.36 0.03
C LEU A 96 -0.75 -14.78 -1.35
N PRO A 97 -1.55 -15.02 -2.41
CA PRO A 97 -1.39 -14.34 -3.68
C PRO A 97 -1.31 -12.83 -3.49
N GLU A 98 -0.55 -12.15 -4.36
CA GLU A 98 -0.46 -10.69 -4.32
C GLU A 98 -1.80 -10.07 -4.73
N PRO A 99 -2.41 -9.22 -3.89
CA PRO A 99 -3.64 -8.53 -4.23
C PRO A 99 -3.43 -7.41 -5.24
N GLU A 100 -4.48 -7.10 -5.99
CA GLU A 100 -4.55 -5.88 -6.79
C GLU A 100 -4.74 -4.67 -5.86
N ILE A 101 -3.97 -3.61 -6.06
CA ILE A 101 -3.92 -2.44 -5.17
C ILE A 101 -4.74 -1.30 -5.79
N ASN A 102 -5.66 -0.72 -5.02
CA ASN A 102 -6.45 0.46 -5.40
C ASN A 102 -7.03 0.42 -6.81
N VAL A 103 -7.46 -0.76 -7.28
CA VAL A 103 -8.04 -0.88 -8.61
C VAL A 103 -9.53 -0.57 -8.55
N ARG A 104 -10.00 0.35 -9.39
CA ARG A 104 -11.42 0.67 -9.53
C ARG A 104 -12.23 -0.58 -9.84
N THR A 105 -13.26 -0.81 -9.05
CA THR A 105 -14.12 -2.00 -9.14
C THR A 105 -15.49 -1.62 -9.64
N TYR A 106 -16.02 -2.44 -10.55
CA TYR A 106 -17.31 -2.26 -11.20
C TYR A 106 -18.12 -3.55 -11.07
N ASP A 107 -19.44 -3.45 -11.10
CA ASP A 107 -20.31 -4.64 -11.20
C ASP A 107 -20.41 -5.15 -12.66
N GLN A 108 -21.20 -6.22 -12.84
CA GLN A 108 -21.42 -6.82 -14.16
C GLN A 108 -22.12 -5.89 -15.16
N ALA A 109 -22.82 -4.86 -14.69
CA ALA A 109 -23.45 -3.84 -15.52
C ALA A 109 -22.54 -2.64 -15.77
N GLY A 110 -21.27 -2.68 -15.33
CA GLY A 110 -20.31 -1.59 -15.47
C GLY A 110 -20.52 -0.43 -14.48
N ARG A 111 -21.39 -0.58 -13.47
CA ARG A 111 -21.60 0.46 -12.45
C ARG A 111 -20.42 0.46 -11.48
N TYR A 112 -19.89 1.65 -11.19
CA TYR A 112 -18.78 1.81 -10.27
C TYR A 112 -19.19 1.47 -8.82
N LEU A 113 -18.49 0.52 -8.22
CA LEU A 113 -18.73 0.10 -6.84
C LEU A 113 -17.89 0.92 -5.87
N GLY A 114 -16.61 1.10 -6.21
CA GLY A 114 -15.61 1.78 -5.40
C GLY A 114 -14.21 1.32 -5.75
N LYS A 115 -13.25 1.71 -4.94
CA LYS A 115 -11.83 1.37 -5.06
C LYS A 115 -11.39 0.85 -3.68
N PRO A 116 -11.34 -0.48 -3.48
CA PRO A 116 -10.86 -1.04 -2.23
C PRO A 116 -9.32 -0.94 -2.21
N ASP A 117 -8.76 -0.82 -1.01
CA ASP A 117 -7.32 -0.72 -0.79
C ASP A 117 -6.58 -1.88 -1.47
N LEU A 118 -7.06 -3.10 -1.18
CA LEU A 118 -6.58 -4.35 -1.79
C LEU A 118 -7.78 -5.18 -2.27
N ARG A 119 -7.64 -5.86 -3.41
CA ARG A 119 -8.65 -6.79 -3.89
C ARG A 119 -8.10 -8.05 -4.52
N TYR A 120 -8.94 -9.08 -4.51
CA TYR A 120 -8.77 -10.31 -5.27
C TYR A 120 -10.00 -10.47 -6.17
N ALA A 121 -9.88 -10.01 -7.42
CA ALA A 121 -11.04 -9.93 -8.32
C ALA A 121 -11.64 -11.31 -8.64
N TRP A 122 -10.81 -12.34 -8.75
CA TRP A 122 -11.25 -13.70 -9.12
C TRP A 122 -12.21 -14.32 -8.10
N CYS A 123 -12.11 -13.96 -6.82
CA CYS A 123 -13.00 -14.45 -5.77
C CYS A 123 -13.87 -13.33 -5.14
N LYS A 124 -13.90 -12.14 -5.76
CA LYS A 124 -14.63 -10.97 -5.28
C LYS A 124 -14.36 -10.65 -3.80
N LEU A 125 -13.10 -10.61 -3.40
CA LEU A 125 -12.69 -10.21 -2.05
C LEU A 125 -12.08 -8.81 -2.06
N ALA A 126 -12.59 -7.92 -1.21
CA ALA A 126 -11.99 -6.65 -0.86
C ALA A 126 -11.37 -6.74 0.54
N VAL A 127 -10.19 -6.16 0.74
CA VAL A 127 -9.55 -6.00 2.05
C VAL A 127 -9.29 -4.51 2.26
N GLU A 128 -9.84 -3.94 3.33
CA GLU A 128 -9.77 -2.50 3.62
C GLU A 128 -9.16 -2.23 4.99
N TYR A 129 -8.25 -1.28 5.04
CA TYR A 129 -7.66 -0.76 6.27
C TYR A 129 -8.46 0.45 6.77
N GLU A 130 -8.99 0.35 7.99
CA GLU A 130 -9.70 1.42 8.66
C GLU A 130 -8.78 2.15 9.66
N GLY A 131 -8.14 3.21 9.18
CA GLY A 131 -7.40 4.15 10.05
C GLY A 131 -8.31 4.91 11.03
N ASP A 132 -7.79 5.30 12.19
CA ASP A 132 -8.57 5.95 13.26
C ASP A 132 -9.16 7.32 12.86
N GLU A 133 -8.50 8.03 11.96
CA GLU A 133 -8.97 9.32 11.43
C GLU A 133 -10.25 9.17 10.60
N HIS A 134 -10.48 8.01 9.99
CA HIS A 134 -11.68 7.75 9.17
C HIS A 134 -12.97 7.72 9.98
N ARG A 135 -12.91 7.52 11.30
CA ARG A 135 -14.10 7.36 12.15
C ARG A 135 -14.78 8.68 12.54
N ARG A 136 -14.14 9.83 12.29
CA ARG A 136 -14.58 11.12 12.84
C ARG A 136 -15.39 11.99 11.88
N ASP A 137 -15.54 11.59 10.62
CA ASP A 137 -16.29 12.33 9.60
C ASP A 137 -17.65 11.66 9.29
N PRO A 138 -18.79 12.25 9.71
CA PRO A 138 -20.13 11.71 9.46
C PRO A 138 -20.48 11.56 7.97
N TRP A 139 -19.93 12.40 7.10
CA TRP A 139 -20.17 12.32 5.65
C TRP A 139 -19.43 11.14 5.02
N ARG A 140 -18.17 10.92 5.42
CA ARG A 140 -17.43 9.71 5.05
C ARG A 140 -18.14 8.46 5.54
N PHE A 141 -18.64 8.44 6.78
CA PHE A 141 -19.37 7.31 7.34
C PHE A 141 -20.58 6.89 6.49
N ARG A 142 -21.43 7.85 6.08
CA ARG A 142 -22.60 7.56 5.22
C ARG A 142 -22.21 7.03 3.85
N THR A 143 -21.23 7.69 3.21
CA THR A 143 -20.75 7.30 1.88
C THR A 143 -20.17 5.89 1.89
N ASP A 144 -19.50 5.55 2.98
CA ASP A 144 -18.84 4.28 3.21
C ASP A 144 -19.85 3.14 3.47
N ILE A 145 -20.96 3.38 4.18
CA ILE A 145 -22.08 2.43 4.26
C ILE A 145 -22.61 2.09 2.86
N LEU A 146 -22.96 3.10 2.06
CA LEU A 146 -23.51 2.89 0.72
C LEU A 146 -22.51 2.17 -0.20
N ARG A 147 -21.21 2.46 -0.05
CA ARG A 147 -20.15 1.73 -0.77
C ARG A 147 -20.15 0.25 -0.40
N ARG A 148 -20.24 -0.08 0.88
CA ARG A 148 -20.26 -1.47 1.35
C ARG A 148 -21.48 -2.24 0.86
N GLU A 149 -22.65 -1.61 0.90
CA GLU A 149 -23.89 -2.21 0.38
C GLU A 149 -23.74 -2.53 -1.12
N ARG A 150 -23.20 -1.60 -1.92
CA ARG A 150 -22.93 -1.86 -3.35
C ARG A 150 -21.98 -3.03 -3.59
N PHE A 151 -20.90 -3.14 -2.81
CA PHE A 151 -19.99 -4.29 -2.91
C PHE A 151 -20.70 -5.60 -2.55
N ALA A 152 -21.45 -5.61 -1.44
CA ALA A 152 -22.20 -6.79 -1.00
C ALA A 152 -23.26 -7.22 -2.03
N ASP A 153 -24.02 -6.28 -2.59
CA ASP A 153 -25.02 -6.52 -3.64
C ASP A 153 -24.38 -7.10 -4.92
N ALA A 154 -23.14 -6.71 -5.22
CA ALA A 154 -22.36 -7.26 -6.33
C ALA A 154 -21.68 -8.61 -6.00
N GLY A 155 -21.93 -9.17 -4.81
CA GLY A 155 -21.41 -10.44 -4.34
C GLY A 155 -19.96 -10.37 -3.84
N TRP A 156 -19.47 -9.19 -3.49
CA TRP A 156 -18.15 -9.05 -2.89
C TRP A 156 -18.19 -9.29 -1.39
N ARG A 157 -17.17 -9.98 -0.89
CA ARG A 157 -16.88 -10.06 0.55
C ARG A 157 -15.88 -8.97 0.90
N THR A 158 -16.09 -8.29 2.03
CA THR A 158 -15.15 -7.29 2.54
C THR A 158 -14.56 -7.76 3.87
N VAL A 159 -13.23 -7.86 3.94
CA VAL A 159 -12.48 -7.99 5.19
C VAL A 159 -11.95 -6.62 5.57
N ARG A 160 -12.13 -6.23 6.83
CA ARG A 160 -11.70 -4.93 7.34
C ARG A 160 -10.73 -5.15 8.48
N CYS A 161 -9.71 -4.33 8.55
CA CYS A 161 -8.68 -4.38 9.57
C CYS A 161 -8.33 -2.98 10.07
N THR A 162 -7.81 -2.91 11.27
CA THR A 162 -7.32 -1.68 11.92
C THR A 162 -5.84 -1.83 12.24
N ASP A 163 -5.20 -0.82 12.84
CA ASP A 163 -3.78 -0.91 13.23
C ASP A 163 -3.50 -2.11 14.15
N ASP A 164 -4.44 -2.43 15.05
CA ASP A 164 -4.32 -3.56 15.97
C ASP A 164 -4.28 -4.91 15.24
N ASP A 165 -4.92 -5.00 14.07
CA ASP A 165 -5.00 -6.22 13.28
C ASP A 165 -3.75 -6.47 12.43
N LEU A 166 -2.81 -5.52 12.39
CA LEU A 166 -1.56 -5.66 11.63
C LEU A 166 -0.40 -6.21 12.47
N ARG A 167 -0.62 -6.52 13.76
CA ARG A 167 0.45 -6.98 14.67
C ARG A 167 0.08 -8.21 15.49
N GLY A 168 1.11 -8.99 15.85
CA GLY A 168 1.01 -10.13 16.76
C GLY A 168 -0.05 -11.14 16.34
N ARG A 169 -0.75 -11.72 17.34
CA ARG A 169 -1.79 -12.74 17.10
C ARG A 169 -2.91 -12.26 16.18
N ARG A 170 -3.29 -10.98 16.25
CA ARG A 170 -4.37 -10.44 15.42
C ARG A 170 -3.98 -10.39 13.93
N ALA A 171 -2.70 -10.20 13.63
CA ALA A 171 -2.18 -10.33 12.27
C ALA A 171 -2.37 -11.75 11.72
N ASP A 172 -2.07 -12.77 12.52
CA ASP A 172 -2.28 -14.16 12.14
C ASP A 172 -3.77 -14.47 11.90
N GLU A 173 -4.65 -13.94 12.74
CA GLU A 173 -6.10 -14.06 12.61
C GLU A 173 -6.63 -13.37 11.35
N LEU A 174 -6.12 -12.18 11.03
CA LEU A 174 -6.43 -11.44 9.80
C LEU A 174 -6.00 -12.23 8.57
N VAL A 175 -4.75 -12.70 8.53
CA VAL A 175 -4.22 -13.54 7.45
C VAL A 175 -5.08 -14.79 7.27
N ALA A 176 -5.42 -15.50 8.36
CA ALA A 176 -6.26 -16.69 8.29
C ALA A 176 -7.67 -16.37 7.76
N ARG A 177 -8.23 -15.21 8.12
CA ARG A 177 -9.53 -14.75 7.62
C ARG A 177 -9.49 -14.46 6.13
N VAL A 178 -8.47 -13.75 5.64
CA VAL A 178 -8.30 -13.49 4.20
C VAL A 178 -8.10 -14.81 3.46
N ARG A 179 -7.26 -15.72 3.96
CA ARG A 179 -7.02 -17.03 3.34
C ARG A 179 -8.30 -17.86 3.14
N ARG A 180 -9.21 -17.87 4.12
CA ARG A 180 -10.54 -18.53 4.00
C ARG A 180 -11.46 -17.91 2.94
N CYS A 181 -11.12 -16.75 2.42
CA CYS A 181 -11.87 -16.08 1.36
C CYS A 181 -11.24 -16.29 -0.02
N LEU A 182 -10.05 -16.89 -0.09
CA LEU A 182 -9.32 -17.17 -1.34
C LEU A 182 -9.54 -18.61 -1.84
N SER A 183 -9.99 -19.50 -0.97
CA SER A 183 -10.44 -20.87 -1.25
C SER A 183 -11.88 -20.89 -1.74
#